data_AF-A0A6P8M9A6-F1
#
_entry.id   AF-A0A6P8M9A6-F1
#
_cell.length_a   1.000
_cell.length_b   1.000
_cell.length_c   1.000
_cell.angle_alpha   90.00
_cell.angle_beta   90.00
_cell.angle_gamma   90.00
#
_symmetry.space_group_name_H-M   'P 1'
#
loop_
_entity.id
_entity.type
_entity.pdbx_description
1 polymer ?
#
loop_
_entity_poly.entity_id
_entity_poly.type
_entity_poly.pdbx_seq_one_letter_code
_entity_poly.pdbx_strand_id
1 'polypeptide(L)'
;MENIEKVINLLHKRKVVRDEQFANEERKQITEYSNLINTLQTIKDERNDCKDNIIKHLQCLTIHKHSTYKLIHNSENIPGLPVSHNYHRQTIMFLSEGIDFINKLPNVYTNLDTNNKESTINSTNLLHDITSCTNSVGSELCNIKSLITDVKTLQKNTDILQEYCLVNNDGDMDI
;
A
#
# COMPACT_ATOMS: atom_id res chain seq x y z
N MET A 1 -45.32 -53.19 44.55
CA MET A 1 -45.55 -52.53 43.24
C MET A 1 -44.79 -51.22 43.12
N GLU A 2 -44.88 -50.32 44.10
CA GLU A 2 -44.30 -48.97 44.09
C GLU A 2 -42.78 -48.88 43.82
N ASN A 3 -42.00 -49.88 44.23
CA ASN A 3 -40.56 -49.92 43.98
C ASN A 3 -40.20 -50.25 42.51
N ILE A 4 -41.03 -51.06 41.85
CA ILE A 4 -40.81 -51.44 40.43
C ILE A 4 -41.10 -50.24 39.53
N GLU A 5 -42.13 -49.47 39.85
CA GLU A 5 -42.55 -48.29 39.11
C GLU A 5 -41.52 -47.15 39.21
N LYS A 6 -40.88 -46.98 40.37
CA LYS A 6 -39.73 -46.07 40.53
C LYS A 6 -38.54 -46.47 39.66
N VAL A 7 -38.25 -47.76 39.55
CA VAL A 7 -37.16 -48.27 38.69
C VAL A 7 -37.49 -48.06 37.22
N ILE A 8 -38.73 -48.29 36.79
CA ILE A 8 -39.19 -48.03 35.41
C ILE A 8 -39.04 -46.54 35.07
N ASN A 9 -39.45 -45.64 35.97
CA ASN A 9 -39.30 -44.20 35.77
C ASN A 9 -37.83 -43.75 35.68
N LEU A 10 -36.94 -44.34 36.48
CA LEU A 10 -35.50 -44.09 36.40
C LEU A 10 -34.90 -44.57 35.07
N LEU A 11 -35.32 -45.75 34.58
CA LEU A 11 -34.89 -46.27 33.28
C LEU A 11 -35.37 -45.38 32.12
N HIS A 12 -36.61 -44.89 32.17
CA HIS A 12 -37.12 -43.92 31.21
C HIS A 12 -36.32 -42.62 31.22
N LYS A 13 -36.08 -42.03 32.40
CA LYS A 13 -35.24 -40.81 32.52
C LYS A 13 -33.83 -41.03 31.97
N ARG A 14 -33.21 -42.17 32.28
CA ARG A 14 -31.88 -42.53 31.75
C ARG A 14 -31.88 -42.69 30.23
N LYS A 15 -32.97 -43.21 29.65
CA LYS A 15 -33.11 -43.31 28.19
C LYS A 15 -33.18 -41.91 27.57
N VAL A 16 -34.03 -41.03 28.09
CA VAL A 16 -34.15 -39.64 27.58
C VAL A 16 -32.81 -38.90 27.61
N VAL A 17 -32.08 -38.98 28.74
CA VAL A 17 -30.77 -38.32 28.86
C VAL A 17 -29.76 -38.87 27.85
N ARG A 18 -29.75 -40.19 27.60
CA ARG A 18 -28.89 -40.78 26.57
C ARG A 18 -29.26 -40.32 25.17
N ASP A 19 -30.54 -40.34 24.84
CA ASP A 19 -31.03 -39.96 23.51
C ASP A 19 -30.71 -38.48 23.22
N GLU A 20 -30.85 -37.61 24.22
CA GLU A 20 -30.46 -36.19 24.13
C GLU A 20 -28.94 -36.02 23.98
N GLN A 21 -28.14 -36.80 24.71
CA GLN A 21 -26.69 -36.77 24.59
C GLN A 21 -26.22 -37.18 23.19
N PHE A 22 -26.78 -38.26 22.62
CA PHE A 22 -26.47 -38.70 21.26
C PHE A 22 -26.86 -37.64 20.23
N ALA A 23 -28.05 -37.05 20.33
CA ALA A 23 -28.49 -35.99 19.42
C ALA A 23 -27.60 -34.74 19.50
N ASN A 24 -27.07 -34.42 20.68
CA ASN A 24 -26.13 -33.31 20.86
C ASN A 24 -24.75 -33.61 20.26
N GLU A 25 -24.24 -34.83 20.43
CA GLU A 25 -22.98 -35.26 19.83
C GLU A 25 -23.06 -35.26 18.30
N GLU A 26 -24.16 -35.75 17.73
CA GLU A 26 -24.40 -35.70 16.28
C GLU A 26 -24.45 -34.25 15.76
N ARG A 27 -25.17 -33.35 16.44
CA ARG A 27 -25.20 -31.93 16.08
C ARG A 27 -23.82 -31.27 16.13
N LYS A 28 -23.01 -31.60 17.14
CA LYS A 28 -21.63 -31.10 17.23
C LYS A 28 -20.80 -31.56 16.05
N GLN A 29 -20.84 -32.84 15.72
CA GLN A 29 -20.11 -33.39 14.57
C GLN A 29 -20.54 -32.73 13.25
N ILE A 30 -21.84 -32.55 13.03
CA ILE A 30 -22.35 -31.87 11.83
C ILE A 30 -21.81 -30.44 11.75
N THR A 31 -21.79 -29.72 12.87
CA THR A 31 -21.29 -28.34 12.95
C THR A 31 -19.79 -28.28 12.66
N GLU A 32 -19.00 -29.19 13.25
CA GLU A 32 -17.57 -29.29 13.01
C GLU A 32 -17.25 -29.61 11.54
N TYR A 33 -17.96 -30.58 10.95
CA TYR A 33 -17.81 -30.90 9.54
C TYR A 33 -18.19 -29.74 8.62
N SER A 34 -19.27 -29.02 8.93
CA SER A 34 -19.67 -27.84 8.17
C SER A 34 -18.61 -26.75 8.22
N ASN A 35 -18.04 -26.47 9.40
CA ASN A 35 -16.96 -25.52 9.57
C ASN A 35 -15.70 -25.94 8.79
N LEU A 36 -15.36 -27.24 8.81
CA LEU A 36 -14.22 -27.76 8.07
C LEU A 36 -14.40 -27.61 6.55
N ILE A 37 -15.59 -27.92 6.03
CA ILE A 37 -15.91 -27.75 4.60
C ILE A 37 -15.80 -26.29 4.19
N ASN A 38 -16.33 -25.37 5.00
CA ASN A 38 -16.24 -23.94 4.73
C ASN A 38 -14.78 -23.47 4.70
N THR A 39 -13.98 -23.92 5.67
CA THR A 39 -12.55 -23.58 5.74
C THR A 39 -11.79 -24.08 4.52
N LEU A 40 -12.06 -25.32 4.09
CA LEU A 40 -11.46 -25.90 2.88
C LEU A 40 -11.85 -25.12 1.62
N GLN A 41 -13.09 -24.67 1.54
CA GLN A 41 -13.58 -23.86 0.43
C GLN A 41 -12.89 -22.49 0.39
N THR A 42 -12.77 -21.80 1.54
CA THR A 42 -12.04 -20.53 1.63
C THR A 42 -10.58 -20.67 1.18
N ILE A 43 -9.87 -21.71 1.67
CA ILE A 43 -8.48 -21.96 1.27
C ILE A 43 -8.37 -22.22 -0.24
N LYS A 44 -9.34 -22.93 -0.82
CA LYS A 44 -9.38 -23.20 -2.26
C LYS A 44 -9.56 -21.90 -3.06
N ASP A 45 -10.41 -21.00 -2.60
CA ASP A 45 -10.69 -19.74 -3.27
C ASP A 45 -9.46 -18.80 -3.18
N GLU A 46 -8.85 -18.66 -1.99
CA GLU A 46 -7.59 -17.91 -1.81
C GLU A 46 -6.45 -18.43 -2.69
N ARG A 47 -6.34 -19.75 -2.83
CA ARG A 47 -5.36 -20.38 -3.74
C ARG A 47 -5.58 -19.96 -5.19
N ASN A 48 -6.84 -19.91 -5.65
CA ASN A 48 -7.16 -19.53 -7.01
C ASN A 48 -6.85 -18.05 -7.26
N ASP A 49 -7.20 -17.17 -6.33
CA ASP A 49 -6.88 -15.75 -6.41
C ASP A 49 -5.37 -15.52 -6.46
N CYS A 50 -4.61 -16.24 -5.63
CA CYS A 50 -3.15 -16.20 -5.64
C CYS A 50 -2.58 -16.66 -6.99
N LYS A 51 -3.09 -17.76 -7.55
CA LYS A 51 -2.69 -18.27 -8.87
C LYS A 51 -2.94 -17.23 -9.96
N ASP A 52 -4.11 -16.60 -9.97
CA ASP A 52 -4.47 -15.60 -10.98
C ASP A 52 -3.58 -14.35 -10.88
N ASN A 53 -3.23 -13.92 -9.67
CA ASN A 53 -2.28 -12.83 -9.45
C ASN A 53 -0.88 -13.19 -9.94
N ILE A 54 -0.40 -14.39 -9.69
CA ILE A 54 0.89 -14.87 -10.21
C ILE A 54 0.88 -14.84 -11.74
N ILE A 55 -0.17 -15.33 -12.38
CA ILE A 55 -0.29 -15.33 -13.85
C ILE A 55 -0.23 -13.91 -14.40
N LYS A 56 -0.99 -12.96 -13.82
CA LYS A 56 -0.99 -11.55 -14.24
C LYS A 56 0.41 -10.93 -14.13
N HIS A 57 1.11 -11.15 -13.01
CA HIS A 57 2.45 -10.63 -12.83
C HIS A 57 3.47 -11.25 -13.80
N LEU A 58 3.37 -12.54 -14.09
CA LEU A 58 4.22 -13.21 -15.08
C LEU A 58 3.99 -12.68 -16.50
N GLN A 59 2.74 -12.39 -16.86
CA GLN A 59 2.42 -11.76 -18.14
C GLN A 59 3.02 -10.35 -18.23
N CYS A 60 2.90 -9.56 -17.17
CA CYS A 60 3.50 -8.22 -17.09
C CYS A 60 5.02 -8.26 -17.22
N LEU A 61 5.69 -9.16 -16.50
CA LEU A 61 7.14 -9.38 -16.62
C LEU A 61 7.55 -9.81 -18.03
N THR A 62 6.75 -10.65 -18.67
CA THR A 62 7.00 -11.09 -20.05
C THR A 62 6.92 -9.91 -21.03
N ILE A 63 5.91 -9.04 -20.87
CA ILE A 63 5.78 -7.81 -21.67
C ILE A 63 7.00 -6.92 -21.46
N HIS A 64 7.38 -6.65 -20.20
CA HIS A 64 8.54 -5.82 -19.89
C HIS A 64 9.84 -6.41 -20.45
N LYS A 65 10.04 -7.73 -20.33
CA LYS A 65 11.17 -8.42 -20.95
C LYS A 65 11.23 -8.15 -22.46
N HIS A 66 10.12 -8.29 -23.16
CA HIS A 66 10.07 -8.02 -24.61
C HIS A 66 10.31 -6.55 -24.93
N SER A 67 9.76 -5.62 -24.15
CA SER A 67 10.01 -4.19 -24.29
C SER A 67 11.49 -3.85 -24.12
N THR A 68 12.13 -4.36 -23.07
CA THR A 68 13.57 -4.17 -22.81
C THR A 68 14.42 -4.79 -23.91
N TYR A 69 14.11 -6.01 -24.33
CA TYR A 69 14.81 -6.67 -25.42
C TYR A 69 14.72 -5.88 -26.73
N LYS A 70 13.52 -5.37 -27.06
CA LYS A 70 13.31 -4.51 -28.22
C LYS A 70 14.09 -3.19 -28.10
N LEU A 71 14.13 -2.59 -26.92
CA LEU A 71 14.91 -1.36 -26.68
C LEU A 71 16.40 -1.61 -26.89
N ILE A 72 16.95 -2.70 -26.36
CA ILE A 72 18.36 -3.07 -26.48
C ILE A 72 18.71 -3.39 -27.93
N HIS A 73 17.97 -4.28 -28.61
CA HIS A 73 18.28 -4.63 -30.00
C HIS A 73 18.01 -3.49 -30.99
N ASN A 74 17.01 -2.65 -30.76
CA ASN A 74 16.84 -1.45 -31.58
C ASN A 74 17.94 -0.41 -31.31
N SER A 75 18.69 -0.50 -30.21
CA SER A 75 19.82 0.37 -29.89
C SER A 75 21.15 -0.09 -30.49
N GLU A 76 21.26 -1.34 -30.95
CA GLU A 76 22.50 -1.87 -31.57
C GLU A 76 22.90 -1.14 -32.86
N ASN A 77 21.94 -0.48 -33.54
CA ASN A 77 22.18 0.26 -34.79
C ASN A 77 22.08 1.79 -34.65
N ILE A 78 21.93 2.33 -33.43
CA ILE A 78 21.90 3.79 -33.23
C ILE A 78 23.32 4.23 -32.83
N PRO A 79 24.02 5.03 -33.64
CA PRO A 79 25.32 5.56 -33.29
C PRO A 79 25.12 6.63 -32.20
N GLY A 80 25.13 6.20 -30.95
CA GLY A 80 25.00 7.07 -29.78
C GLY A 80 23.59 7.59 -29.53
N LEU A 81 23.34 8.00 -28.29
CA LEU A 81 22.11 8.71 -27.91
C LEU A 81 21.89 9.88 -28.89
N PRO A 82 20.66 10.14 -29.38
CA PRO A 82 20.36 11.26 -30.27
C PRO A 82 20.44 12.56 -29.47
N VAL A 83 21.65 13.00 -29.18
CA VAL A 83 21.92 14.30 -28.58
C VAL A 83 22.12 15.26 -29.72
N SER A 84 21.23 16.25 -29.83
CA SER A 84 21.43 17.34 -30.78
C SER A 84 22.81 17.96 -30.57
N HIS A 85 23.50 18.29 -31.67
CA HIS A 85 24.86 18.81 -31.64
C HIS A 85 25.02 20.04 -30.71
N ASN A 86 23.94 20.81 -30.51
CA ASN A 86 23.89 21.96 -29.62
C ASN A 86 24.07 21.59 -28.13
N TYR A 87 23.65 20.38 -27.75
CA TYR A 87 23.68 19.90 -26.36
C TYR A 87 24.73 18.81 -26.12
N HIS A 88 25.40 18.34 -27.18
CA HIS A 88 26.35 17.21 -27.13
C HIS A 88 27.41 17.38 -26.04
N ARG A 89 28.02 18.57 -25.93
CA ARG A 89 29.03 18.85 -24.90
C ARG A 89 28.45 18.83 -23.50
N GLN A 90 27.26 19.39 -23.30
CA GLN A 90 26.60 19.46 -22.00
C GLN A 90 26.12 18.08 -21.55
N THR A 91 25.63 17.26 -22.47
CA THR A 91 25.22 15.88 -22.18
C THR A 91 26.42 15.00 -21.88
N ILE A 92 27.53 15.12 -22.61
CA ILE A 92 28.79 14.43 -22.26
C ILE A 92 29.24 14.84 -20.86
N MET A 93 29.26 16.15 -20.57
CA MET A 93 29.67 16.65 -19.27
C MET A 93 28.77 16.11 -18.15
N PHE A 94 27.45 16.22 -18.29
CA PHE A 94 26.47 15.70 -17.33
C PHE A 94 26.61 14.19 -17.09
N LEU A 95 26.75 13.40 -18.16
CA LEU A 95 26.92 11.95 -18.03
C LEU A 95 28.28 11.61 -17.40
N SER A 96 29.35 12.32 -17.75
CA SER A 96 30.67 12.10 -17.15
C SER A 96 30.67 12.44 -15.66
N GLU A 97 30.06 13.55 -15.26
CA GLU A 97 29.93 13.97 -13.86
C GLU A 97 29.03 13.01 -13.07
N GLY A 98 27.93 12.54 -13.68
CA GLY A 98 27.04 11.54 -13.08
C GLY A 98 27.73 10.18 -12.89
N ILE A 99 28.51 9.73 -13.88
CA ILE A 99 29.32 8.50 -13.77
C ILE A 99 30.38 8.66 -12.69
N ASP A 100 31.07 9.80 -12.63
CA ASP A 100 32.04 10.10 -11.57
C ASP A 100 31.40 10.12 -10.19
N PHE A 101 30.20 10.68 -10.06
CA PHE A 101 29.42 10.68 -8.82
C PHE A 101 29.05 9.26 -8.40
N ILE A 102 28.53 8.44 -9.32
CA ILE A 102 28.20 7.03 -9.07
C ILE A 102 29.46 6.22 -8.73
N ASN A 103 30.58 6.47 -9.37
CA ASN A 103 31.84 5.76 -9.08
C ASN A 103 32.49 6.22 -7.76
N LYS A 104 32.14 7.41 -7.27
CA LYS A 104 32.54 7.90 -5.94
C LYS A 104 31.62 7.40 -4.82
N LEU A 105 30.39 6.96 -5.11
CA LEU A 105 29.48 6.34 -4.13
C LEU A 105 30.06 5.10 -3.42
N PRO A 106 30.76 4.17 -4.09
CA PRO A 106 31.49 3.09 -3.42
C PRO A 106 32.44 3.59 -2.34
N ASN A 107 33.13 4.72 -2.53
CA ASN A 107 33.99 5.33 -1.50
C ASN A 107 33.21 5.97 -0.33
N VAL A 108 31.94 6.29 -0.53
CA VAL A 108 31.05 6.71 0.57
C VAL A 108 30.61 5.47 1.37
N TYR A 109 30.36 4.34 0.71
CA TYR A 109 29.96 3.09 1.37
C TYR A 109 31.12 2.29 1.97
N THR A 110 32.34 2.33 1.42
CA THR A 110 33.52 1.66 2.02
C THR A 110 34.01 2.34 3.30
N ASN A 111 33.72 3.63 3.48
CA ASN A 111 33.91 4.33 4.77
C ASN A 111 32.86 3.94 5.84
N LEU A 112 31.74 3.33 5.44
CA LEU A 112 30.76 2.73 6.35
C LEU A 112 31.19 1.32 6.78
N ASP A 113 31.78 0.53 5.88
CA ASP A 113 32.16 -0.86 6.15
C ASP A 113 33.45 -1.02 6.97
N THR A 114 34.30 0.01 7.06
CA THR A 114 35.59 -0.07 7.78
C THR A 114 35.52 0.27 9.27
N ASN A 115 34.39 0.82 9.74
CA ASN A 115 34.19 1.22 11.14
C ASN A 115 32.85 0.71 11.70
N ASN A 116 32.60 -0.60 11.71
CA ASN A 116 31.85 -1.21 12.83
C ASN A 116 31.89 -2.73 12.81
N LYS A 117 32.55 -3.28 13.84
CA LYS A 117 32.13 -4.53 14.48
C LYS A 117 30.62 -4.44 14.75
N GLU A 118 29.85 -5.40 14.24
CA GLU A 118 28.58 -5.86 14.83
C GLU A 118 27.73 -4.78 15.53
N SER A 119 27.34 -3.71 14.83
CA SER A 119 26.27 -2.85 15.34
C SER A 119 24.96 -3.39 14.79
N THR A 120 24.28 -4.19 15.60
CA THR A 120 22.85 -4.48 15.49
C THR A 120 22.15 -3.20 15.03
N ILE A 121 21.63 -3.16 13.80
CA ILE A 121 20.80 -2.06 13.33
C ILE A 121 19.67 -1.95 14.35
N ASN A 122 19.74 -0.93 15.21
CA ASN A 122 18.83 -0.81 16.34
C ASN A 122 17.47 -0.44 15.75
N SER A 123 16.65 -1.46 15.50
CA SER A 123 15.34 -1.37 14.85
C SER A 123 14.42 -0.35 15.52
N THR A 124 14.65 -0.07 16.81
CA THR A 124 13.96 0.97 17.57
C THR A 124 14.26 2.38 17.08
N ASN A 125 15.53 2.68 16.72
CA ASN A 125 15.92 3.98 16.16
C ASN A 125 15.35 4.17 14.75
N LEU A 126 15.42 3.12 13.92
CA LEU A 126 14.83 3.17 12.58
C LEU A 126 13.32 3.40 12.62
N LEU A 127 12.62 2.72 13.55
CA LEU A 127 11.18 2.88 13.73
C LEU A 127 10.84 4.28 14.29
N HIS A 128 11.69 4.83 15.15
CA HIS A 128 11.57 6.20 15.64
C HIS A 128 11.74 7.23 14.51
N ASP A 129 12.74 7.05 13.65
CA ASP A 129 13.01 7.94 12.51
C ASP A 129 11.87 7.91 11.48
N ILE A 130 11.35 6.71 11.16
CA ILE A 130 10.18 6.57 10.29
C ILE A 130 8.96 7.26 10.90
N THR A 131 8.73 7.10 12.20
CA THR A 131 7.60 7.73 12.89
C THR A 131 7.74 9.25 12.90
N SER A 132 8.93 9.76 13.21
CA SER A 132 9.23 11.20 13.23
C SER A 132 9.05 11.84 11.86
N CYS A 133 9.60 11.21 10.81
CA CYS A 133 9.43 11.65 9.42
C CYS A 133 7.95 11.66 9.00
N THR A 134 7.21 10.60 9.31
CA THR A 134 5.79 10.50 9.00
C THR A 134 4.98 11.62 9.67
N ASN A 135 5.28 11.91 10.95
CA ASN A 135 4.62 12.99 11.68
C ASN A 135 4.96 14.37 11.10
N SER A 136 6.23 14.61 10.74
CA SER A 136 6.67 15.86 10.12
C SER A 136 6.02 16.10 8.75
N VAL A 137 5.93 15.06 7.92
CA VAL A 137 5.23 15.15 6.62
C VAL A 137 3.74 15.38 6.82
N GLY A 138 3.13 14.71 7.81
CA GLY A 138 1.73 14.91 8.18
C GLY A 138 1.43 16.34 8.64
N SER A 139 2.29 16.95 9.45
CA SER A 139 2.12 18.33 9.89
C SER A 139 2.26 19.33 8.74
N GLU A 140 3.24 19.13 7.85
CA GLU A 140 3.41 19.98 6.66
C GLU A 140 2.21 19.88 5.71
N LEU A 141 1.66 18.68 5.52
CA LEU A 141 0.45 18.49 4.72
C LEU A 141 -0.75 19.25 5.30
N CYS A 142 -0.93 19.23 6.62
CA CYS A 142 -1.96 20.01 7.30
C CYS A 142 -1.76 21.52 7.09
N ASN A 143 -0.52 22.00 7.20
CA ASN A 143 -0.18 23.41 6.96
C ASN A 143 -0.52 23.83 5.52
N ILE A 144 -0.12 23.03 4.53
CA ILE A 144 -0.43 23.27 3.12
C ILE A 144 -1.94 23.32 2.89
N LYS A 145 -2.71 22.41 3.51
CA LYS A 145 -4.17 22.40 3.40
C LYS A 145 -4.80 23.67 4.00
N SER A 146 -4.26 24.18 5.10
CA SER A 146 -4.69 25.46 5.69
C SER A 146 -4.41 26.61 4.73
N LEU A 147 -3.18 26.71 4.21
CA LEU A 147 -2.78 27.75 3.26
C LEU A 147 -3.67 27.77 2.01
N ILE A 148 -4.03 26.60 1.47
CA ILE A 148 -4.96 26.50 0.33
C ILE A 148 -6.35 27.08 0.69
N THR A 149 -6.82 26.85 1.91
CA THR A 149 -8.11 27.36 2.38
C THR A 149 -8.07 28.88 2.54
N ASP A 150 -6.96 29.41 3.06
CA ASP A 150 -6.75 30.85 3.22
C ASP A 150 -6.69 31.55 1.86
N VAL A 151 -5.97 30.97 0.89
CA VAL A 151 -5.91 31.47 -0.49
C VAL A 151 -7.29 31.50 -1.14
N LYS A 152 -8.09 30.43 -0.99
CA LYS A 152 -9.48 30.40 -1.50
C LYS A 152 -10.35 31.48 -0.86
N THR A 153 -10.17 31.73 0.42
CA THR A 153 -10.90 32.76 1.16
C THR A 153 -10.50 34.15 0.67
N LEU A 154 -9.20 34.40 0.47
CA LEU A 154 -8.69 35.64 -0.08
C LEU A 154 -9.21 35.89 -1.50
N GLN A 155 -9.22 34.86 -2.35
CA GLN A 155 -9.80 34.94 -3.69
C GLN A 155 -11.26 35.39 -3.62
N LYS A 156 -12.08 34.71 -2.81
CA LYS A 156 -13.50 35.07 -2.65
C LYS A 156 -13.69 36.50 -2.16
N ASN A 157 -12.88 36.95 -1.20
CA ASN A 157 -12.95 38.33 -0.69
C ASN A 157 -12.53 39.35 -1.76
N THR A 158 -11.56 39.00 -2.60
CA THR A 158 -11.11 39.82 -3.73
C THR A 158 -12.21 39.94 -4.79
N ASP A 159 -12.89 38.84 -5.10
CA ASP A 159 -14.02 38.82 -6.04
C ASP A 159 -15.16 39.73 -5.54
N ILE A 160 -15.48 39.68 -4.24
CA ILE A 160 -16.48 40.56 -3.61
C ILE A 160 -16.03 42.04 -3.69
N LEU A 161 -14.78 42.33 -3.35
CA LEU A 161 -14.23 43.69 -3.44
C LEU A 161 -14.26 44.24 -4.88
N GLN A 162 -13.97 43.40 -5.86
CA GLN A 162 -14.05 43.77 -7.27
C GLN A 162 -15.49 44.11 -7.67
N GLU A 163 -16.48 43.34 -7.19
CA GLU A 163 -17.90 43.62 -7.42
C GLU A 163 -18.31 44.98 -6.81
N TYR A 164 -17.91 45.28 -5.58
CA TYR A 164 -18.19 46.59 -4.94
C TYR A 164 -17.51 47.77 -5.66
N CYS A 165 -16.27 47.61 -6.14
CA CYS A 165 -15.58 48.65 -6.89
C CYS A 165 -16.18 48.92 -8.28
N LEU A 166 -16.80 47.91 -8.89
CA LEU A 166 -17.49 48.07 -10.18
C LEU A 166 -18.88 48.69 -10.01
N VAL A 167 -19.61 48.35 -8.93
CA VAL A 167 -20.95 48.89 -8.64
C VAL A 167 -20.92 50.38 -8.23
N ASN A 168 -19.81 50.87 -7.65
CA ASN A 168 -19.68 52.27 -7.23
C ASN A 168 -19.12 53.23 -8.30
N ASN A 169 -18.70 52.73 -9.47
CA ASN A 169 -18.17 53.59 -10.55
C ASN A 169 -19.23 54.03 -11.58
N ASP A 170 -20.45 53.47 -11.53
CA ASP A 170 -21.58 53.87 -12.38
C ASP A 170 -22.42 55.02 -11.77
N GLY A 171 -21.97 55.61 -10.65
CA GLY A 171 -22.75 56.57 -9.86
C GLY A 171 -22.22 58.00 -9.74
N ASP A 172 -21.09 58.35 -10.37
CA ASP A 172 -20.51 59.70 -10.25
C ASP A 172 -19.94 60.22 -11.59
N MET A 173 -20.79 60.20 -12.62
CA MET A 173 -20.62 60.98 -13.85
C MET A 173 -21.89 61.79 -14.09
N ASP A 174 -22.15 62.75 -13.19
CA ASP A 174 -22.99 63.92 -13.46
C ASP A 174 -22.24 65.18 -12.97
N ILE A 175 -21.35 65.70 -13.81
CA ILE A 175 -21.05 67.14 -13.97
C ILE A 175 -20.95 67.43 -15.46
#